data_AF-A0A1C6CWD4-F1
#
_entry.id   AF-A0A1C6CWD4-F1
#
_cell.length_a   1.000
_cell.length_b   1.000
_cell.length_c   1.000
_cell.angle_alpha   90.00
_cell.angle_beta   90.00
_cell.angle_gamma   90.00
#
_symmetry.space_group_name_H-M   'P 1'
#
loop_
_entity.id
_entity.type
_entity.pdbx_description
1 polymer ?
#
loop_
_entity_poly.entity_id
_entity_poly.type
_entity_poly.pdbx_seq_one_letter_code
_entity_poly.pdbx_strand_id
1 'polypeptide(L)'
;MSRHRRRTDAPRAPGPIFLLGDGLLLYLGLAGTVLSWTTAYGLGEQWGILLAGCLLLVLLSLAVWSVPRHSVLPPLVLGVCWLLAVWRLWDDLRLGWCTAAAQAVESVGGRVWLLDRILAVGAETAGGISGGPEAERAVTLWLLCAATLWALLLGWAVVRRRRCWPVGLLTLPLLIPAFAANRLPDWPPFLALLTCCCTMFLSELYAHSDPKGGARFTLLALPASALLLGLLTATLPMEQYTYPQRTMEARYRLLEALRLPGMPNLFSGGYSSAGSEAEVDLAGAGPLSFSGRTVLRVETDVAGRVYLRGHSAGVYTGTAWESLDESLYEAMGELPGGYEPLNFPALANSDQPYHAVTVESAGASGGCLYFPYSLLTRPGEISGGAFVGDSCVAKELGTWRHTLYYRPEAGPRADMPGLRGEVARAERVYREFVHENYLTLPEGFQETAFAWIEEAIQAAGPLMVREPRRDFGAAYEGDVYTAEVISLLLAAVTRYDPATPLTPEGEDFVTYFLNGSRRGYCMHYASAAVLLLRTVGICCC
;
A
#
# COMPACT_ATOMS: atom_id res chain seq x y z
N MET A 1 -47.49 -52.67 23.35
CA MET A 1 -47.47 -51.73 24.50
C MET A 1 -46.13 -51.94 25.19
N SER A 2 -45.12 -51.08 25.11
CA SER A 2 -45.04 -49.73 25.68
C SER A 2 -44.03 -48.87 24.89
N ARG A 3 -44.42 -47.64 24.52
CA ARG A 3 -43.52 -46.63 23.97
C ARG A 3 -42.78 -45.96 25.13
N HIS A 4 -41.47 -46.19 25.26
CA HIS A 4 -40.62 -45.35 26.11
C HIS A 4 -40.52 -43.95 25.47
N ARG A 5 -41.31 -43.00 25.99
CA ARG A 5 -41.08 -41.57 25.78
C ARG A 5 -39.71 -41.23 26.38
N ARG A 6 -38.72 -40.95 25.53
CA ARG A 6 -37.52 -40.22 25.94
C ARG A 6 -37.98 -38.87 26.50
N ARG A 7 -37.78 -38.66 27.80
CA ARG A 7 -37.87 -37.34 28.43
C ARG A 7 -36.92 -36.42 27.67
N THR A 8 -37.48 -35.41 27.01
CA THR A 8 -36.73 -34.26 26.52
C THR A 8 -36.27 -33.48 27.75
N ASP A 9 -35.01 -33.68 28.15
CA ASP A 9 -34.37 -32.81 29.12
C ASP A 9 -34.43 -31.38 28.59
N ALA A 10 -35.05 -30.49 29.38
CA ALA A 10 -35.05 -29.06 29.11
C ALA A 10 -33.59 -28.56 29.02
N PRO A 11 -33.26 -27.62 28.12
CA PRO A 11 -31.93 -27.05 28.05
C PRO A 11 -31.61 -26.37 29.40
N ARG A 12 -30.73 -26.97 30.19
CA ARG A 12 -30.22 -26.37 31.43
C ARG A 12 -29.56 -25.04 31.10
N ALA A 13 -29.84 -24.02 31.89
CA ALA A 13 -29.16 -22.73 31.80
C ALA A 13 -27.63 -22.95 31.82
N PRO A 14 -26.86 -22.23 31.00
CA PRO A 14 -25.41 -22.36 30.96
C PRO A 14 -24.83 -22.07 32.36
N GLY A 15 -23.96 -22.95 32.85
CA GLY A 15 -23.30 -22.76 34.15
C GLY A 15 -22.41 -21.52 34.17
N PRO A 16 -22.07 -20.98 35.37
CA PRO A 16 -21.30 -19.74 35.51
C PRO A 16 -19.93 -19.76 34.80
N ILE A 17 -19.31 -20.94 34.72
CA ILE A 17 -18.03 -21.15 34.03
C ILE A 17 -18.16 -20.92 32.51
N PHE A 18 -19.29 -21.32 31.91
CA PHE A 18 -19.54 -21.05 30.48
C PHE A 18 -19.72 -19.56 30.23
N LEU A 19 -20.44 -18.86 31.11
CA LEU A 19 -20.65 -17.41 30.96
C LEU A 19 -19.34 -16.62 31.07
N LEU A 20 -18.44 -17.04 31.96
CA LEU A 20 -17.13 -16.41 32.12
C LEU A 20 -16.24 -16.63 30.88
N GLY A 21 -16.17 -17.86 30.37
CA GLY A 21 -15.41 -18.17 29.15
C GLY A 21 -15.96 -17.44 27.92
N ASP A 22 -17.27 -17.52 27.69
CA ASP A 22 -17.92 -16.85 26.55
C ASP A 22 -17.78 -15.33 26.64
N GLY A 23 -17.79 -14.76 27.86
CA GLY A 23 -17.62 -13.33 28.08
C GLY A 23 -16.20 -12.83 27.83
N LEU A 24 -15.18 -13.58 28.24
CA LEU A 24 -13.78 -13.24 27.94
C LEU A 24 -13.52 -13.29 26.43
N LEU A 25 -14.03 -14.30 25.74
CA LEU A 25 -13.91 -14.41 24.28
C LEU A 25 -14.62 -13.27 23.57
N LEU A 26 -15.85 -12.94 23.99
CA LEU A 26 -16.60 -11.83 23.40
C LEU A 26 -15.90 -10.48 23.62
N TYR A 27 -15.29 -10.28 24.80
CA TYR A 27 -14.50 -9.07 25.07
C TYR A 27 -13.27 -8.98 24.18
N LEU A 28 -12.46 -10.05 24.09
CA LEU A 28 -11.28 -10.09 23.22
C LEU A 28 -11.64 -9.90 21.74
N GLY A 29 -12.73 -10.52 21.28
CA GLY A 29 -13.21 -10.36 19.91
C GLY A 29 -13.72 -8.95 19.61
N LEU A 30 -14.53 -8.36 20.50
CA LEU A 30 -15.09 -7.02 20.29
C LEU A 30 -14.01 -5.94 20.45
N ALA A 31 -13.30 -5.92 21.58
CA ALA A 31 -12.26 -4.92 21.84
C ALA A 31 -11.11 -5.06 20.85
N GLY A 32 -10.69 -6.29 20.53
CA GLY A 32 -9.67 -6.56 19.52
C GLY A 32 -10.08 -6.04 18.15
N THR A 33 -11.33 -6.25 17.72
CA THR A 33 -11.83 -5.76 16.42
C THR A 33 -11.95 -4.24 16.38
N VAL A 34 -12.60 -3.63 17.37
CA VAL A 34 -12.81 -2.17 17.44
C VAL A 34 -11.46 -1.46 17.50
N LEU A 35 -10.55 -1.89 18.38
CA LEU A 35 -9.24 -1.25 18.52
C LEU A 35 -8.32 -1.53 17.32
N SER A 36 -8.40 -2.71 16.70
CA SER A 36 -7.63 -2.97 15.48
C SER A 36 -8.10 -2.04 14.35
N TRP A 37 -9.41 -1.78 14.27
CA TRP A 37 -9.96 -0.84 13.32
C TRP A 37 -9.52 0.60 13.63
N THR A 38 -9.67 1.06 14.88
CA THR A 38 -9.29 2.43 15.24
C THR A 38 -7.81 2.70 15.00
N THR A 39 -6.93 1.75 15.31
CA THR A 39 -5.48 1.90 15.13
C THR A 39 -5.08 1.85 13.65
N ALA A 40 -5.69 0.99 12.85
CA ALA A 40 -5.41 0.90 11.42
C ALA A 40 -5.77 2.19 10.65
N TYR A 41 -6.85 2.88 11.04
CA TYR A 41 -7.34 4.09 10.38
C TYR A 41 -7.01 5.39 11.13
N GLY A 42 -6.30 5.33 12.26
CA GLY A 42 -5.95 6.50 13.08
C GLY A 42 -7.15 7.19 13.72
N LEU A 43 -8.20 6.44 14.08
CA LEU A 43 -9.46 6.97 14.63
C LEU A 43 -9.41 7.04 16.15
N GLY A 44 -9.40 8.25 16.72
CA GLY A 44 -9.66 8.49 18.15
C GLY A 44 -8.61 7.95 19.14
N GLU A 45 -8.09 8.82 20.01
CA GLU A 45 -7.00 8.45 20.93
C GLU A 45 -7.48 7.96 22.31
N GLN A 46 -8.79 7.83 22.53
CA GLN A 46 -9.37 7.57 23.85
C GLN A 46 -9.55 6.07 24.17
N TRP A 47 -8.45 5.32 24.15
CA TRP A 47 -8.43 3.86 24.34
C TRP A 47 -9.12 3.40 25.63
N GLY A 48 -8.95 4.13 26.73
CA GLY A 48 -9.55 3.79 28.01
C GLY A 48 -11.08 3.79 27.99
N ILE A 49 -11.67 4.76 27.31
CA ILE A 49 -13.14 4.89 27.20
C ILE A 49 -13.69 3.82 26.27
N LEU A 50 -13.00 3.53 25.15
CA LEU A 50 -13.38 2.47 24.23
C LEU A 50 -13.35 1.10 24.90
N LEU A 51 -12.29 0.76 25.64
CA LEU A 51 -12.18 -0.49 26.38
C LEU A 51 -13.29 -0.65 27.44
N ALA A 52 -13.53 0.40 28.24
CA ALA A 52 -14.60 0.41 29.23
C ALA A 52 -16.00 0.26 28.58
N GLY A 53 -16.22 0.94 27.45
CA GLY A 53 -17.43 0.82 26.66
C GLY A 53 -17.62 -0.58 26.10
N CYS A 54 -16.59 -1.18 25.49
CA CYS A 54 -16.62 -2.56 25.03
C CYS A 54 -16.95 -3.56 26.14
N LEU A 55 -16.39 -3.38 27.35
CA LEU A 55 -16.72 -4.22 28.51
C LEU A 55 -18.22 -4.15 28.86
N LEU A 56 -18.79 -2.94 28.90
CA LEU A 56 -20.21 -2.75 29.18
C LEU A 56 -21.10 -3.37 28.09
N LEU A 57 -20.73 -3.22 26.81
CA LEU A 57 -21.45 -3.82 25.69
C LEU A 57 -21.39 -5.35 25.68
N VAL A 58 -20.26 -5.93 26.08
CA VAL A 58 -20.10 -7.37 26.26
C VAL A 58 -21.02 -7.90 27.35
N LEU A 59 -21.09 -7.22 28.50
CA LEU A 59 -21.98 -7.60 29.59
C LEU A 59 -23.46 -7.54 29.16
N LEU A 60 -23.86 -6.50 28.42
CA LEU A 60 -25.20 -6.38 27.87
C LEU A 60 -25.51 -7.47 26.84
N SER A 61 -24.57 -7.75 25.92
CA SER A 61 -24.73 -8.78 24.90
C SER A 61 -24.83 -10.18 25.51
N LEU A 62 -23.98 -10.49 26.51
CA LEU A 62 -24.06 -11.72 27.29
C LEU A 62 -25.41 -11.86 27.98
N ALA A 63 -25.90 -10.79 28.61
CA ALA A 63 -27.21 -10.80 29.26
C ALA A 63 -28.30 -11.15 28.24
N VAL A 64 -28.33 -10.49 27.08
CA VAL A 64 -29.32 -10.73 26.00
C VAL A 64 -29.27 -12.17 25.49
N TRP A 65 -28.07 -12.69 25.20
CA TRP A 65 -27.92 -14.03 24.60
C TRP A 65 -27.99 -15.18 25.61
N SER A 66 -27.91 -14.89 26.91
CA SER A 66 -28.11 -15.87 27.99
C SER A 66 -29.59 -16.18 28.27
N VAL A 67 -30.53 -15.34 27.80
CA VAL A 67 -31.97 -15.53 27.98
C VAL A 67 -32.51 -16.63 27.05
N PRO A 68 -33.49 -17.46 27.49
CA PRO A 68 -34.10 -18.50 26.66
C PRO A 68 -34.57 -18.01 25.28
N ARG A 69 -34.41 -18.86 24.25
CA ARG A 69 -34.63 -18.55 22.82
C ARG A 69 -35.98 -17.92 22.44
N HIS A 70 -37.00 -18.03 23.29
CA HIS A 70 -38.37 -17.55 23.05
C HIS A 70 -38.64 -16.15 23.60
N SER A 71 -37.73 -15.59 24.41
CA SER A 71 -37.88 -14.24 24.93
C SER A 71 -37.34 -13.22 23.93
N VAL A 72 -38.25 -12.61 23.17
CA VAL A 72 -37.92 -11.52 22.23
C VAL A 72 -37.82 -10.16 22.94
N LEU A 73 -38.24 -10.10 24.21
CA LEU A 73 -38.32 -8.88 25.02
C LEU A 73 -36.95 -8.20 25.25
N PRO A 74 -35.89 -8.88 25.71
CA PRO A 74 -34.60 -8.25 25.96
C PRO A 74 -33.96 -7.57 24.73
N PRO A 75 -33.85 -8.22 23.55
CA PRO A 75 -33.29 -7.54 22.38
C PRO A 75 -34.19 -6.43 21.85
N LEU A 76 -35.52 -6.54 22.03
CA LEU A 76 -36.47 -5.50 21.59
C LEU A 76 -36.38 -4.25 22.46
N VAL A 77 -36.32 -4.41 23.79
CA VAL A 77 -36.10 -3.29 24.73
C VAL A 77 -34.75 -2.62 24.45
N LEU A 78 -33.68 -3.41 24.27
CA LEU A 78 -32.36 -2.89 23.97
C LEU A 78 -32.34 -2.15 22.62
N GLY A 79 -33.05 -2.66 21.61
CA GLY A 79 -33.22 -2.01 20.32
C GLY A 79 -33.98 -0.68 20.41
N VAL A 80 -35.05 -0.60 21.20
CA VAL A 80 -35.77 0.66 21.45
C VAL A 80 -34.89 1.66 22.19
N CYS A 81 -34.16 1.24 23.22
CA CYS A 81 -33.20 2.09 23.92
C CYS A 81 -32.09 2.59 22.99
N TRP A 82 -31.61 1.73 22.08
CA TRP A 82 -30.60 2.12 21.09
C TRP A 82 -31.15 3.14 20.08
N LEU A 83 -32.37 2.93 19.56
CA LEU A 83 -33.01 3.90 18.66
C LEU A 83 -33.25 5.25 19.35
N LEU A 84 -33.67 5.25 20.61
CA LEU A 84 -33.82 6.46 21.40
C LEU A 84 -32.48 7.17 21.64
N ALA A 85 -31.41 6.42 21.88
CA ALA A 85 -30.07 6.98 22.03
C ALA A 85 -29.56 7.60 20.72
N VAL A 86 -29.76 6.91 19.58
CA VAL A 86 -29.43 7.42 18.24
C VAL A 86 -30.22 8.68 17.93
N TRP A 87 -31.52 8.71 18.23
CA TRP A 87 -32.36 9.86 18.01
C TRP A 87 -31.93 11.06 18.87
N ARG A 88 -31.60 10.83 20.14
CA ARG A 88 -31.19 11.88 21.09
C ARG A 88 -29.79 12.45 20.79
N LEU A 89 -28.88 11.60 20.32
CA LEU A 89 -27.48 11.96 20.06
C LEU A 89 -27.20 12.13 18.56
N TRP A 90 -28.23 12.37 17.75
CA TRP A 90 -28.11 12.36 16.29
C TRP A 90 -27.06 13.34 15.77
N ASP A 91 -27.01 14.56 16.31
CA ASP A 91 -26.07 15.60 15.88
C ASP A 91 -24.62 15.21 16.21
N ASP A 92 -24.37 14.69 17.42
CA ASP A 92 -23.05 14.22 17.84
C ASP A 92 -22.61 12.98 17.05
N LEU A 93 -23.53 12.05 16.79
CA LEU A 93 -23.26 10.84 16.00
C LEU A 93 -22.99 11.17 14.54
N ARG A 94 -23.69 12.17 13.98
CA ARG A 94 -23.45 12.65 12.62
C ARG A 94 -22.08 13.31 12.54
N LEU A 95 -21.71 14.16 13.50
CA LEU A 95 -20.39 14.76 13.58
C LEU A 95 -19.29 13.68 13.71
N GLY A 96 -19.51 12.68 14.57
CA GLY A 96 -18.60 11.56 14.77
C GLY A 96 -18.42 10.71 13.50
N TRP A 97 -19.51 10.44 12.77
CA TRP A 97 -19.45 9.76 11.47
C TRP A 97 -18.67 10.57 10.45
N CYS A 98 -18.98 11.86 10.27
CA CYS A 98 -18.33 12.73 9.29
C CYS A 98 -16.82 12.85 9.54
N THR A 99 -16.42 13.02 10.79
CA THR A 99 -15.01 13.11 11.20
C THR A 99 -14.29 11.76 11.06
N ALA A 100 -14.90 10.66 11.50
CA ALA A 100 -14.34 9.32 11.31
C ALA A 100 -14.23 8.95 9.83
N ALA A 101 -15.22 9.31 9.00
CA ALA A 101 -15.20 9.08 7.57
C ALA A 101 -14.09 9.90 6.89
N ALA A 102 -13.91 11.17 7.26
CA ALA A 102 -12.82 11.99 6.76
C ALA A 102 -11.43 11.40 7.12
N GLN A 103 -11.24 10.99 8.38
CA GLN A 103 -9.99 10.33 8.84
C GLN A 103 -9.77 8.97 8.15
N ALA A 104 -10.84 8.20 7.95
CA ALA A 104 -10.77 6.92 7.24
C ALA A 104 -10.47 7.11 5.74
N VAL A 105 -11.02 8.12 5.08
CA VAL A 105 -10.68 8.49 3.68
C VAL A 105 -9.23 8.92 3.58
N GLU A 106 -8.78 9.77 4.51
CA GLU A 106 -7.39 10.23 4.56
C GLU A 106 -6.41 9.07 4.77
N SER A 107 -6.74 8.12 5.65
CA SER A 107 -5.90 6.95 5.94
C SER A 107 -5.93 5.86 4.87
N VAL A 108 -7.06 5.63 4.19
CA VAL A 108 -7.19 4.68 3.06
C VAL A 108 -6.62 5.25 1.76
N GLY A 109 -6.71 6.56 1.57
CA GLY A 109 -6.09 7.26 0.45
C GLY A 109 -6.54 6.76 -0.93
N GLY A 110 -7.81 6.42 -1.13
CA GLY A 110 -8.32 5.93 -2.42
C GLY A 110 -7.79 4.56 -2.85
N ARG A 111 -7.07 3.85 -1.97
CA ARG A 111 -6.60 2.47 -2.20
C ARG A 111 -7.73 1.45 -2.20
N VAL A 112 -8.94 1.84 -1.82
CA VAL A 112 -10.13 0.98 -1.88
C VAL A 112 -11.28 1.79 -2.44
N TRP A 113 -11.55 1.67 -3.74
CA TRP A 113 -12.54 2.48 -4.47
C TRP A 113 -13.92 2.48 -3.80
N LEU A 114 -14.37 1.31 -3.32
CA LEU A 114 -15.68 1.18 -2.68
C LEU A 114 -15.76 1.92 -1.34
N LEU A 115 -14.74 1.79 -0.50
CA LEU A 115 -14.72 2.50 0.79
C LEU A 115 -14.56 4.00 0.58
N ASP A 116 -13.71 4.40 -0.37
CA ASP A 116 -13.52 5.81 -0.71
C ASP A 116 -14.85 6.45 -1.09
N ARG A 117 -15.67 5.79 -1.93
CA ARG A 117 -16.98 6.32 -2.33
C ARG A 117 -18.00 6.38 -1.18
N ILE A 118 -18.03 5.37 -0.31
CA ILE A 118 -18.96 5.33 0.84
C ILE A 118 -18.57 6.39 1.87
N LEU A 119 -17.27 6.53 2.14
CA LEU A 119 -16.75 7.43 3.16
C LEU A 119 -16.65 8.89 2.65
N ALA A 120 -16.41 9.12 1.35
CA ALA A 120 -16.38 10.44 0.74
C ALA A 120 -17.72 11.18 0.86
N VAL A 121 -18.85 10.47 0.75
CA VAL A 121 -20.19 11.05 1.02
C VAL A 121 -20.29 11.58 2.45
N GLY A 122 -19.64 10.91 3.41
CA GLY A 122 -19.53 11.38 4.79
C GLY A 122 -18.57 12.56 4.96
N ALA A 123 -17.47 12.59 4.21
CA ALA A 123 -16.45 13.64 4.28
C ALA A 123 -16.92 14.97 3.64
N GLU A 124 -17.61 14.93 2.50
CA GLU A 124 -18.10 16.14 1.80
C GLU A 124 -19.14 16.92 2.63
N THR A 125 -19.88 16.22 3.50
CA THR A 125 -20.88 16.84 4.37
C THR A 125 -20.29 17.46 5.64
N ALA A 126 -19.00 17.27 5.92
CA ALA A 126 -18.35 17.64 7.19
C ALA A 126 -17.91 19.11 7.27
N GLY A 127 -17.86 19.86 6.16
CA GLY A 127 -17.61 21.30 6.18
C GLY A 127 -16.35 21.73 6.96
N GLY A 128 -15.23 21.01 6.83
CA GLY A 128 -13.92 21.47 7.30
C GLY A 128 -13.72 21.53 8.82
N ILE A 129 -14.52 20.82 9.64
CA ILE A 129 -14.27 20.71 11.08
C ILE A 129 -13.26 19.58 11.33
N SER A 130 -11.97 19.88 11.17
CA SER A 130 -10.87 18.96 11.48
C SER A 130 -10.09 19.45 12.71
N GLY A 131 -10.22 18.69 13.81
CA GLY A 131 -9.35 18.82 14.98
C GLY A 131 -9.99 19.54 16.18
N GLY A 132 -10.04 18.84 17.31
CA GLY A 132 -10.49 19.36 18.59
C GLY A 132 -11.00 18.26 19.54
N PRO A 133 -10.98 18.50 20.86
CA PRO A 133 -11.41 17.51 21.85
C PRO A 133 -12.90 17.13 21.74
N GLU A 134 -13.72 17.98 21.11
CA GLU A 134 -15.13 17.71 20.82
C GLU A 134 -15.30 16.72 19.67
N ALA A 135 -14.49 16.83 18.61
CA ALA A 135 -14.50 15.91 17.48
C ALA A 135 -14.08 14.49 17.92
N GLU A 136 -13.03 14.37 18.74
CA GLU A 136 -12.59 13.07 19.28
C GLU A 136 -13.65 12.38 20.13
N ARG A 137 -14.38 13.16 20.95
CA ARG A 137 -15.51 12.63 21.73
C ARG A 137 -16.64 12.17 20.82
N ALA A 138 -16.97 12.93 19.78
CA ALA A 138 -17.99 12.56 18.79
C ALA A 138 -17.63 11.27 18.05
N VAL A 139 -16.37 11.11 17.61
CA VAL A 139 -15.86 9.86 17.01
C VAL A 139 -16.01 8.69 17.97
N THR A 140 -15.61 8.87 19.24
CA THR A 140 -15.70 7.83 20.27
C THR A 140 -17.16 7.41 20.53
N LEU A 141 -18.08 8.37 20.61
CA LEU A 141 -19.52 8.11 20.77
C LEU A 141 -20.09 7.33 19.57
N TRP A 142 -19.71 7.73 18.35
CA TRP A 142 -20.12 7.03 17.14
C TRP A 142 -19.58 5.59 17.09
N LEU A 143 -18.30 5.39 17.43
CA LEU A 143 -17.68 4.06 17.53
C LEU A 143 -18.40 3.17 18.54
N LEU A 144 -18.73 3.68 19.73
CA LEU A 144 -19.47 2.93 20.73
C LEU A 144 -20.90 2.60 20.26
N CYS A 145 -21.55 3.53 19.56
CA CYS A 145 -22.88 3.31 18.99
C CYS A 145 -22.87 2.21 17.92
N ALA A 146 -21.86 2.18 17.04
CA ALA A 146 -21.67 1.13 16.05
C ALA A 146 -21.27 -0.21 16.70
N ALA A 147 -20.42 -0.16 17.73
CA ALA A 147 -19.96 -1.33 18.47
C ALA A 147 -21.11 -2.04 19.22
N THR A 148 -22.23 -1.37 19.54
CA THR A 148 -23.38 -2.04 20.17
C THR A 148 -24.01 -3.08 19.24
N LEU A 149 -24.20 -2.73 17.96
CA LEU A 149 -24.73 -3.63 16.94
C LEU A 149 -23.74 -4.77 16.70
N TRP A 150 -22.45 -4.44 16.63
CA TRP A 150 -21.39 -5.44 16.46
C TRP A 150 -21.30 -6.41 17.64
N ALA A 151 -21.43 -5.91 18.87
CA ALA A 151 -21.42 -6.73 20.09
C ALA A 151 -22.59 -7.72 20.12
N LEU A 152 -23.76 -7.36 19.58
CA LEU A 152 -24.90 -8.28 19.47
C LEU A 152 -24.66 -9.37 18.43
N LEU A 153 -24.08 -9.04 17.27
CA LEU A 153 -23.73 -10.00 16.21
C LEU A 153 -22.62 -10.96 16.67
N LEU A 154 -21.55 -10.43 17.28
CA LEU A 154 -20.49 -11.25 17.87
C LEU A 154 -21.00 -12.08 19.05
N GLY A 155 -21.89 -11.53 19.88
CA GLY A 155 -22.53 -12.27 20.97
C GLY A 155 -23.35 -13.47 20.45
N TRP A 156 -24.05 -13.31 19.34
CA TRP A 156 -24.73 -14.42 18.67
C TRP A 156 -23.74 -15.49 18.17
N ALA A 157 -22.62 -15.07 17.58
CA ALA A 157 -21.59 -15.96 17.07
C ALA A 157 -20.88 -16.75 18.18
N VAL A 158 -20.43 -16.05 19.22
CA VAL A 158 -19.66 -16.61 20.34
C VAL A 158 -20.55 -17.42 21.28
N VAL A 159 -21.62 -16.82 21.82
CA VAL A 159 -22.42 -17.42 22.91
C VAL A 159 -23.40 -18.47 22.37
N ARG A 160 -24.07 -18.19 21.25
CA ARG A 160 -25.21 -19.01 20.77
C ARG A 160 -24.83 -19.98 19.66
N ARG A 161 -23.93 -19.61 18.75
CA ARG A 161 -23.43 -20.50 17.69
C ARG A 161 -22.20 -21.29 18.12
N ARG A 162 -21.31 -20.71 18.93
CA ARG A 162 -20.08 -21.35 19.43
C ARG A 162 -19.21 -21.94 18.33
N ARG A 163 -19.11 -21.21 17.20
CA ARG A 163 -18.28 -21.59 16.05
C ARG A 163 -17.29 -20.48 15.74
N CYS A 164 -16.10 -20.83 15.28
CA CYS A 164 -15.07 -19.87 14.92
C CYS A 164 -15.40 -19.13 13.61
N TRP A 165 -15.97 -19.82 12.62
CA TRP A 165 -16.22 -19.26 11.29
C TRP A 165 -17.10 -17.98 11.28
N PRO A 166 -18.22 -17.87 12.03
CA PRO A 166 -19.00 -16.62 12.03
C PRO A 166 -18.25 -15.46 12.70
N VAL A 167 -17.35 -15.74 13.65
CA VAL A 167 -16.49 -14.69 14.23
C VAL A 167 -15.51 -14.21 13.18
N GLY A 168 -14.83 -15.13 12.49
CA GLY A 168 -13.95 -14.78 11.37
C GLY A 168 -14.66 -14.00 10.27
N LEU A 169 -15.88 -14.40 9.89
CA LEU A 169 -16.68 -13.69 8.88
C LEU A 169 -17.09 -12.28 9.33
N LEU A 170 -17.30 -12.06 10.63
CA LEU A 170 -17.66 -10.74 11.16
C LEU A 170 -16.43 -9.85 11.35
N THR A 171 -15.24 -10.40 11.60
CA THR A 171 -14.06 -9.58 11.93
C THR A 171 -13.14 -9.37 10.74
N LEU A 172 -12.97 -10.37 9.85
CA LEU A 172 -12.05 -10.30 8.71
C LEU A 172 -12.45 -9.22 7.68
N PRO A 173 -13.71 -9.08 7.25
CA PRO A 173 -14.08 -8.08 6.25
C PRO A 173 -13.83 -6.62 6.66
N LEU A 174 -13.77 -6.35 7.98
CA LEU A 174 -13.43 -5.02 8.50
C LEU A 174 -11.92 -4.73 8.40
N LEU A 175 -11.08 -5.76 8.45
CA LEU A 175 -9.62 -5.64 8.40
C LEU A 175 -9.06 -5.76 6.98
N ILE A 176 -9.76 -6.44 6.07
CA ILE A 176 -9.34 -6.57 4.66
C ILE A 176 -9.01 -5.21 4.02
N PRO A 177 -9.83 -4.15 4.18
CA PRO A 177 -9.50 -2.87 3.57
C PRO A 177 -8.28 -2.18 4.20
N ALA A 178 -8.01 -2.41 5.49
CA ALA A 178 -6.81 -1.91 6.16
C ALA A 178 -5.56 -2.61 5.60
N PHE A 179 -5.61 -3.94 5.46
CA PHE A 179 -4.53 -4.72 4.85
C PHE A 179 -4.31 -4.36 3.38
N ALA A 180 -5.38 -4.14 2.61
CA ALA A 180 -5.28 -3.66 1.23
C ALA A 180 -4.66 -2.27 1.16
N ALA A 181 -4.98 -1.40 2.13
CA ALA A 181 -4.32 -0.12 2.32
C ALA A 181 -2.92 -0.23 2.93
N ASN A 182 -2.35 -1.43 3.09
CA ASN A 182 -1.03 -1.68 3.69
C ASN A 182 -0.85 -1.01 5.08
N ARG A 183 -1.96 -0.88 5.82
CA ARG A 183 -1.99 -0.40 7.20
C ARG A 183 -2.22 -1.60 8.11
N LEU A 184 -1.24 -1.89 8.96
CA LEU A 184 -1.38 -2.91 9.98
C LEU A 184 -2.00 -2.28 11.22
N PRO A 185 -3.02 -2.91 11.83
CA PRO A 185 -3.44 -2.55 13.18
C PRO A 185 -2.29 -2.62 14.16
N ASP A 186 -2.41 -1.91 15.28
CA ASP A 186 -1.47 -2.09 16.37
C ASP A 186 -1.44 -3.55 16.83
N TRP A 187 -0.26 -4.00 17.23
CA TRP A 187 -0.04 -5.40 17.54
C TRP A 187 -0.89 -5.93 18.71
N PRO A 188 -1.03 -5.22 19.86
CA PRO A 188 -1.81 -5.72 20.98
C PRO A 188 -3.30 -5.99 20.70
N PRO A 189 -4.08 -5.06 20.09
CA PRO A 189 -5.48 -5.35 19.78
C PRO A 189 -5.64 -6.44 18.71
N PHE A 190 -4.69 -6.52 17.76
CA PHE A 190 -4.68 -7.60 16.77
C PHE A 190 -4.43 -8.97 17.41
N LEU A 191 -3.48 -9.06 18.36
CA LEU A 191 -3.23 -10.28 19.12
C LEU A 191 -4.41 -10.70 19.99
N ALA A 192 -5.14 -9.74 20.57
CA ALA A 192 -6.36 -10.03 21.32
C ALA A 192 -7.42 -10.70 20.44
N LEU A 193 -7.60 -10.19 19.21
CA LEU A 193 -8.51 -10.76 18.23
C LEU A 193 -8.06 -12.16 17.77
N LEU A 194 -6.77 -12.33 17.46
CA LEU A 194 -6.21 -13.63 17.09
C LEU A 194 -6.37 -14.65 18.22
N THR A 195 -6.14 -14.24 19.46
CA THR A 195 -6.34 -15.09 20.64
C THR A 195 -7.80 -15.54 20.71
N CYS A 196 -8.78 -14.66 20.49
CA CYS A 196 -10.20 -15.04 20.42
C CYS A 196 -10.46 -16.07 19.32
N CYS A 197 -9.95 -15.85 18.10
CA CYS A 197 -10.16 -16.75 16.97
C CYS A 197 -9.52 -18.13 17.20
N CYS A 198 -8.26 -18.17 17.64
CA CYS A 198 -7.51 -19.41 17.92
C CYS A 198 -8.18 -20.24 19.02
N THR A 199 -8.59 -19.58 20.11
CA THR A 199 -9.23 -20.25 21.24
C THR A 199 -10.61 -20.80 20.87
N MET A 200 -11.39 -20.07 20.07
CA MET A 200 -12.65 -20.58 19.53
C MET A 200 -12.45 -21.75 18.57
N PHE A 201 -11.43 -21.69 17.71
CA PHE A 201 -11.10 -22.79 16.79
C PHE A 201 -10.72 -24.06 17.56
N LEU A 202 -9.83 -23.95 18.54
CA LEU A 202 -9.44 -25.06 19.41
C LEU A 202 -10.63 -25.61 20.20
N SER A 203 -11.51 -24.72 20.69
CA SER A 203 -12.68 -25.12 21.46
C SER A 203 -13.75 -25.80 20.60
N GLU A 204 -13.88 -25.41 19.33
CA GLU A 204 -14.75 -26.07 18.35
C GLU A 204 -14.25 -27.49 18.05
N LEU A 205 -12.94 -27.66 17.82
CA LEU A 205 -12.33 -28.97 17.64
C LEU A 205 -12.51 -29.88 18.86
N TYR A 206 -12.33 -29.35 20.07
CA TYR A 206 -12.49 -30.12 21.30
C TYR A 206 -13.96 -30.48 21.60
N ALA A 207 -14.90 -29.58 21.28
CA ALA A 207 -16.33 -29.82 21.46
C ALA A 207 -16.87 -30.99 20.62
N HIS A 208 -16.20 -31.34 19.51
CA HIS A 208 -16.50 -32.55 18.75
C HIS A 208 -16.16 -33.84 19.52
N SER A 209 -15.18 -33.82 20.42
CA SER A 209 -14.74 -34.99 21.18
C SER A 209 -15.40 -35.12 22.55
N ASP A 210 -15.54 -34.03 23.31
CA ASP A 210 -16.26 -34.01 24.59
C ASP A 210 -17.11 -32.73 24.78
N PRO A 211 -18.42 -32.79 24.50
CA PRO A 211 -19.31 -31.63 24.62
C PRO A 211 -19.55 -31.18 26.06
N LYS A 212 -19.23 -32.00 27.08
CA LYS A 212 -19.45 -31.64 28.50
C LYS A 212 -18.25 -30.90 29.10
N GLY A 213 -17.04 -31.14 28.59
CA GLY A 213 -15.79 -30.52 29.04
C GLY A 213 -15.48 -29.14 28.45
N GLY A 214 -16.24 -28.70 27.43
CA GLY A 214 -15.91 -27.52 26.61
C GLY A 214 -15.61 -26.22 27.36
N ALA A 215 -16.34 -25.88 28.44
CA ALA A 215 -16.09 -24.64 29.19
C ALA A 215 -14.77 -24.62 29.96
N ARG A 216 -14.35 -25.80 30.45
CA ARG A 216 -13.08 -25.90 31.19
C ARG A 216 -11.93 -25.85 30.20
N PHE A 217 -12.13 -26.44 29.03
CA PHE A 217 -11.16 -26.37 27.94
C PHE A 217 -10.99 -24.94 27.41
N THR A 218 -12.07 -24.18 27.19
CA THR A 218 -11.96 -22.77 26.73
C THR A 218 -11.14 -21.91 27.70
N LEU A 219 -11.36 -22.07 29.02
CA LEU A 219 -10.61 -21.33 30.04
C LEU A 219 -9.13 -21.74 30.16
N LEU A 220 -8.78 -22.96 29.79
CA LEU A 220 -7.39 -23.42 29.71
C LEU A 220 -6.72 -23.03 28.39
N ALA A 221 -7.47 -23.10 27.29
CA ALA A 221 -6.99 -22.78 25.95
C ALA A 221 -6.71 -21.27 25.81
N LEU A 222 -7.48 -20.41 26.47
CA LEU A 222 -7.32 -18.96 26.41
C LEU A 222 -5.92 -18.46 26.80
N PRO A 223 -5.42 -18.71 28.01
CA PRO A 223 -4.06 -18.32 28.38
C PRO A 223 -2.99 -19.06 27.58
N ALA A 224 -3.23 -20.32 27.18
CA ALA A 224 -2.28 -21.08 26.36
C ALA A 224 -2.11 -20.49 24.96
N SER A 225 -3.20 -20.09 24.30
CA SER A 225 -3.15 -19.41 23.00
C SER A 225 -2.54 -18.02 23.10
N ALA A 226 -2.87 -17.25 24.15
CA ALA A 226 -2.27 -15.94 24.38
C ALA A 226 -0.75 -16.04 24.59
N LEU A 227 -0.30 -17.02 25.38
CA LEU A 227 1.12 -17.26 25.65
C LEU A 227 1.85 -17.76 24.39
N LEU A 228 1.25 -18.68 23.62
CA LEU A 228 1.83 -19.15 22.37
C LEU A 228 2.01 -18.01 21.37
N LEU A 229 0.96 -17.20 21.16
CA LEU A 229 1.03 -16.05 20.25
C LEU A 229 2.05 -15.01 20.76
N GLY A 230 2.04 -14.69 22.05
CA GLY A 230 3.03 -13.79 22.66
C GLY A 230 4.47 -14.28 22.49
N LEU A 231 4.71 -15.59 22.68
CA LEU A 231 6.03 -16.18 22.52
C LEU A 231 6.47 -16.17 21.05
N LEU A 232 5.58 -16.54 20.12
CA LEU A 232 5.85 -16.43 18.69
C LEU A 232 6.25 -15.01 18.29
N THR A 233 5.56 -14.00 18.82
CA THR A 233 5.85 -12.59 18.52
C THR A 233 7.18 -12.12 19.10
N ALA A 234 7.60 -12.66 20.25
CA ALA A 234 8.89 -12.36 20.83
C ALA A 234 10.04 -13.08 20.13
N THR A 235 9.79 -14.27 19.58
CA THR A 235 10.81 -15.10 18.91
C THR A 235 11.02 -14.78 17.43
N LEU A 236 10.06 -14.10 16.79
CA LEU A 236 10.14 -13.68 15.39
C LEU A 236 10.61 -12.22 15.33
N PRO A 237 11.89 -11.93 15.04
CA PRO A 237 12.35 -10.55 14.85
C PRO A 237 11.69 -9.98 13.59
N MET A 238 10.70 -9.11 13.77
CA MET A 238 10.03 -8.42 12.65
C MET A 238 11.01 -7.58 11.81
N GLU A 239 12.13 -7.15 12.39
CA GLU A 239 13.16 -6.36 11.70
C GLU A 239 14.02 -7.17 10.72
N GLN A 240 14.04 -8.50 10.83
CA GLN A 240 14.86 -9.39 9.98
C GLN A 240 14.02 -10.36 9.15
N TYR A 241 12.70 -10.18 9.11
CA TYR A 241 11.82 -11.03 8.33
C TYR A 241 11.85 -10.63 6.86
N THR A 242 12.77 -11.23 6.10
CA THR A 242 12.79 -11.11 4.64
C THR A 242 11.56 -11.79 4.04
N TYR A 243 10.72 -11.01 3.36
CA TYR A 243 9.47 -11.51 2.78
C TYR A 243 9.75 -12.43 1.58
N PRO A 244 9.33 -13.73 1.60
CA PRO A 244 9.58 -14.63 0.47
C PRO A 244 8.85 -14.18 -0.81
N GLN A 245 9.55 -14.14 -1.95
CA GLN A 245 8.99 -13.71 -3.25
C GLN A 245 7.70 -14.47 -3.64
N ARG A 246 7.60 -15.78 -3.37
CA ARG A 246 6.38 -16.58 -3.62
C ARG A 246 5.15 -16.11 -2.83
N THR A 247 5.35 -15.55 -1.64
CA THR A 247 4.27 -14.97 -0.83
C THR A 247 3.84 -13.61 -1.39
N MET A 248 4.72 -12.93 -2.12
CA MET A 248 4.43 -11.69 -2.84
C MET A 248 3.58 -11.96 -4.07
N GLU A 249 3.94 -12.96 -4.88
CA GLU A 249 3.10 -13.43 -6.00
C GLU A 249 1.73 -13.91 -5.53
N ALA A 250 1.66 -14.69 -4.44
CA ALA A 250 0.39 -15.16 -3.89
C ALA A 250 -0.51 -13.98 -3.46
N ARG A 251 0.10 -12.90 -2.95
CA ARG A 251 -0.62 -11.65 -2.64
C ARG A 251 -1.12 -10.97 -3.91
N TYR A 252 -0.28 -10.81 -4.94
CA TYR A 252 -0.71 -10.21 -6.21
C TYR A 252 -1.83 -11.01 -6.85
N ARG A 253 -1.72 -12.35 -6.89
CA ARG A 253 -2.77 -13.25 -7.40
C ARG A 253 -4.05 -13.20 -6.56
N LEU A 254 -3.96 -12.99 -5.24
CA LEU A 254 -5.13 -12.88 -4.37
C LEU A 254 -5.83 -11.52 -4.53
N LEU A 255 -5.06 -10.44 -4.68
CA LEU A 255 -5.58 -9.11 -5.03
C LEU A 255 -6.21 -9.10 -6.44
N GLU A 256 -5.60 -9.83 -7.38
CA GLU A 256 -6.11 -10.03 -8.73
C GLU A 256 -7.35 -10.94 -8.77
N ALA A 257 -7.40 -12.01 -7.97
CA ALA A 257 -8.58 -12.88 -7.86
C ALA A 257 -9.79 -12.19 -7.21
N LEU A 258 -9.57 -11.12 -6.43
CA LEU A 258 -10.62 -10.26 -5.92
C LEU A 258 -11.11 -9.23 -6.96
N ARG A 259 -10.59 -9.25 -8.19
CA ARG A 259 -11.14 -8.50 -9.33
C ARG A 259 -12.45 -9.15 -9.78
N LEU A 260 -13.56 -8.45 -9.61
CA LEU A 260 -14.85 -8.82 -10.19
C LEU A 260 -14.90 -8.30 -11.63
N PRO A 261 -15.22 -9.16 -12.64
CA PRO A 261 -15.30 -8.71 -14.03
C PRO A 261 -16.36 -7.61 -14.19
N GLY A 262 -15.98 -6.47 -14.79
CA GLY A 262 -16.88 -5.35 -15.07
C GLY A 262 -17.04 -4.32 -13.94
N MET A 263 -16.32 -4.44 -12.83
CA MET A 263 -16.17 -3.35 -11.84
C MET A 263 -14.80 -2.68 -11.96
N PRO A 264 -14.68 -1.35 -11.77
CA PRO A 264 -13.39 -0.72 -11.53
C PRO A 264 -12.72 -1.40 -10.31
N ASN A 265 -11.41 -1.56 -10.38
CA ASN A 265 -10.60 -2.25 -9.36
C ASN A 265 -11.04 -1.84 -7.94
N LEU A 266 -11.55 -2.80 -7.17
CA LEU A 266 -11.97 -2.56 -5.77
C LEU A 266 -10.85 -1.94 -4.94
N PHE A 267 -9.59 -2.21 -5.29
CA PHE A 267 -8.37 -1.80 -4.60
C PHE A 267 -7.48 -0.83 -5.38
N SER A 268 -7.91 -0.35 -6.55
CA SER A 268 -7.27 0.79 -7.21
C SER A 268 -8.37 1.82 -7.46
N GLY A 269 -8.49 2.79 -6.56
CA GLY A 269 -9.12 4.05 -6.93
C GLY A 269 -8.49 4.55 -8.23
N GLY A 270 -9.24 5.27 -9.06
CA GLY A 270 -8.81 5.80 -10.36
C GLY A 270 -7.71 6.87 -10.28
N TYR A 271 -6.73 6.64 -9.42
CA TYR A 271 -5.51 7.38 -9.22
C TYR A 271 -4.42 6.58 -9.92
N SER A 272 -4.04 7.00 -11.14
CA SER A 272 -2.83 6.50 -11.77
C SER A 272 -1.65 7.05 -10.99
N SER A 273 -1.00 6.18 -10.24
CA SER A 273 0.19 6.57 -9.51
C SER A 273 1.41 6.46 -10.42
N ALA A 274 1.67 7.53 -11.15
CA ALA A 274 2.91 7.63 -11.91
C ALA A 274 4.09 7.52 -10.92
N GLY A 275 4.79 6.38 -10.94
CA GLY A 275 6.09 6.22 -10.30
C GLY A 275 6.27 5.08 -9.30
N SER A 276 5.26 4.29 -8.93
CA SER A 276 5.46 3.11 -8.03
C SER A 276 4.79 1.81 -8.48
N GLU A 277 4.17 1.82 -9.65
CA GLU A 277 3.58 0.64 -10.28
C GLU A 277 4.56 0.02 -11.27
N ALA A 278 4.54 -1.31 -11.37
CA ALA A 278 5.44 -2.08 -12.23
C ALA A 278 5.14 -1.89 -13.74
N GLU A 279 3.91 -1.48 -14.03
CA GLU A 279 3.41 -1.09 -15.34
C GLU A 279 2.95 0.37 -15.26
N VAL A 280 3.35 1.18 -16.25
CA VAL A 280 2.96 2.57 -16.38
C VAL A 280 2.02 2.69 -17.57
N ASP A 281 0.72 2.77 -17.30
CA ASP A 281 -0.31 3.00 -18.32
C ASP A 281 -0.19 4.42 -18.91
N LEU A 282 0.05 4.50 -20.22
CA LEU A 282 0.09 5.73 -21.00
C LEU A 282 -1.20 5.99 -21.76
N ALA A 283 -2.04 4.97 -22.00
CA ALA A 283 -3.33 5.15 -22.67
C ALA A 283 -4.27 6.03 -21.84
N GLY A 284 -4.18 5.94 -20.51
CA GLY A 284 -4.89 6.80 -19.57
C GLY A 284 -4.31 8.22 -19.39
N ALA A 285 -3.21 8.57 -20.07
CA ALA A 285 -2.45 9.81 -19.84
C ALA A 285 -3.11 11.07 -20.45
N GLY A 286 -4.32 11.40 -20.01
CA GLY A 286 -5.07 12.60 -20.40
C GLY A 286 -4.75 13.84 -19.53
N PRO A 287 -5.69 14.80 -19.47
CA PRO A 287 -5.55 16.01 -18.65
C PRO A 287 -5.24 15.68 -17.18
N LEU A 288 -4.15 16.25 -16.66
CA LEU A 288 -3.73 16.09 -15.28
C LEU A 288 -4.73 16.77 -14.34
N SER A 289 -5.14 16.05 -13.30
CA SER A 289 -5.85 16.62 -12.16
C SER A 289 -5.07 16.32 -10.88
N PHE A 290 -4.81 17.37 -10.10
CA PHE A 290 -4.12 17.25 -8.82
C PHE A 290 -5.15 17.28 -7.70
N SER A 291 -5.13 16.28 -6.83
CA SER A 291 -6.03 16.21 -5.67
C SER A 291 -5.64 17.16 -4.54
N GLY A 292 -4.43 17.75 -4.58
CA GLY A 292 -3.87 18.54 -3.48
C GLY A 292 -3.47 17.71 -2.25
N ARG A 293 -3.57 16.38 -2.32
CA ARG A 293 -3.26 15.46 -1.22
C ARG A 293 -1.76 15.32 -1.02
N THR A 294 -1.34 15.20 0.25
CA THR A 294 0.05 14.85 0.58
C THR A 294 0.32 13.39 0.24
N VAL A 295 1.27 13.14 -0.67
CA VAL A 295 1.65 11.78 -1.12
C VAL A 295 2.86 11.26 -0.36
N LEU A 296 3.85 12.12 -0.14
CA LEU A 296 5.10 11.84 0.57
C LEU A 296 5.42 13.01 1.51
N ARG A 297 6.07 12.71 2.65
CA ARG A 297 6.82 13.69 3.43
C ARG A 297 8.30 13.33 3.36
N VAL A 298 9.15 14.31 3.09
CA VAL A 298 10.58 14.09 2.84
C VAL A 298 11.37 15.02 3.76
N GLU A 299 12.29 14.44 4.51
CA GLU A 299 13.22 15.15 5.40
C GLU A 299 14.65 14.89 4.90
N THR A 300 15.42 15.96 4.68
CA THR A 300 16.83 15.90 4.28
C THR A 300 17.55 17.19 4.65
N ASP A 301 18.85 17.12 4.87
CA ASP A 301 19.75 18.24 5.13
C ASP A 301 20.25 18.93 3.83
N VAL A 302 20.01 18.31 2.68
CA VAL A 302 20.41 18.81 1.36
C VAL A 302 19.45 19.91 0.89
N ALA A 303 19.99 21.11 0.65
CA ALA A 303 19.22 22.20 0.07
C ALA A 303 19.04 22.03 -1.45
N GLY A 304 17.88 22.41 -1.98
CA GLY A 304 17.61 22.43 -3.41
C GLY A 304 16.62 21.35 -3.86
N ARG A 305 16.90 20.70 -5.00
CA ARG A 305 16.00 19.72 -5.63
C ARG A 305 16.48 18.31 -5.34
N VAL A 306 15.58 17.47 -4.82
CA VAL A 306 15.80 16.03 -4.65
C VAL A 306 14.81 15.29 -5.54
N TYR A 307 15.34 14.49 -6.47
CA TYR A 307 14.53 13.61 -7.30
C TYR A 307 14.41 12.26 -6.62
N LEU A 308 13.18 11.83 -6.36
CA LEU A 308 12.89 10.52 -5.80
C LEU A 308 12.43 9.59 -6.93
N ARG A 309 13.19 8.51 -7.13
CA ARG A 309 12.83 7.37 -7.97
C ARG A 309 11.92 6.45 -7.18
N GLY A 310 10.87 5.94 -7.81
CA GLY A 310 10.06 4.86 -7.26
C GLY A 310 10.20 3.59 -8.10
N HIS A 311 9.87 3.68 -9.38
CA HIS A 311 9.92 2.56 -10.32
C HIS A 311 10.48 2.99 -11.68
N SER A 312 11.26 2.11 -12.29
CA SER A 312 11.79 2.23 -13.66
C SER A 312 11.29 1.08 -14.51
N ALA A 313 10.89 1.38 -15.73
CA ALA A 313 10.37 0.41 -16.68
C ALA A 313 11.24 0.37 -17.94
N GLY A 314 11.40 -0.81 -18.53
CA GLY A 314 12.35 -1.06 -19.61
C GLY A 314 11.72 -1.30 -20.97
N VAL A 315 10.51 -1.84 -21.03
CA VAL A 315 9.82 -2.26 -22.25
C VAL A 315 8.71 -1.27 -22.59
N TYR A 316 8.72 -0.74 -23.82
CA TYR A 316 7.67 0.14 -24.32
C TYR A 316 6.74 -0.63 -25.27
N THR A 317 5.44 -0.62 -24.99
CA THR A 317 4.44 -1.40 -25.75
C THR A 317 3.62 -0.57 -26.72
N GLY A 318 3.84 0.75 -26.75
CA GLY A 318 3.05 1.70 -27.53
C GLY A 318 1.95 2.39 -26.72
N THR A 319 1.44 1.74 -25.70
CA THR A 319 0.41 2.28 -24.79
C THR A 319 0.81 2.20 -23.32
N ALA A 320 1.91 1.55 -22.98
CA ALA A 320 2.42 1.46 -21.62
C ALA A 320 3.95 1.31 -21.58
N TRP A 321 4.53 1.50 -20.40
CA TRP A 321 5.86 1.00 -20.06
C TRP A 321 5.77 -0.16 -19.08
N GLU A 322 6.49 -1.23 -19.35
CA GLU A 322 6.53 -2.45 -18.54
C GLU A 322 7.96 -2.73 -18.03
N SER A 323 8.04 -3.47 -16.93
CA SER A 323 9.31 -3.98 -16.40
C SER A 323 9.93 -5.01 -17.34
N LEU A 324 11.26 -5.17 -17.30
CA LEU A 324 11.91 -6.31 -17.93
C LEU A 324 11.47 -7.63 -17.26
N ASP A 325 11.47 -8.72 -18.03
CA ASP A 325 11.17 -10.06 -17.51
C ASP A 325 12.22 -10.46 -16.46
N GLU A 326 11.76 -11.06 -15.35
CA GLU A 326 12.60 -11.55 -14.26
C GLU A 326 13.61 -12.60 -14.76
N SER A 327 13.22 -13.38 -15.78
CA SER A 327 14.09 -14.38 -16.41
C SER A 327 15.41 -13.79 -16.96
N LEU A 328 15.41 -12.52 -17.37
CA LEU A 328 16.61 -11.83 -17.86
C LEU A 328 17.58 -11.54 -16.71
N TYR A 329 17.07 -11.15 -15.54
CA TYR A 329 17.88 -10.95 -14.34
C TYR A 329 18.39 -12.27 -13.77
N GLU A 330 17.56 -13.32 -13.79
CA GLU A 330 17.99 -14.68 -13.41
C GLU A 330 19.12 -15.19 -14.31
N ALA A 331 19.06 -14.89 -15.61
CA ALA A 331 20.11 -15.26 -16.57
C ALA A 331 21.42 -14.47 -16.36
N MET A 332 21.33 -13.18 -16.01
CA MET A 332 22.50 -12.38 -15.63
C MET A 332 23.14 -12.92 -14.33
N GLY A 333 22.30 -13.38 -13.39
CA GLY A 333 22.72 -13.86 -12.08
C GLY A 333 23.16 -12.72 -11.14
N GLU A 334 23.66 -13.10 -9.96
CA GLU A 334 24.18 -12.13 -8.98
C GLU A 334 25.44 -11.44 -9.51
N LEU A 335 25.47 -10.11 -9.39
CA LEU A 335 26.64 -9.33 -9.77
C LEU A 335 27.83 -9.64 -8.84
N PRO A 336 29.07 -9.67 -9.37
CA PRO A 336 30.28 -9.87 -8.56
C PRO A 336 30.32 -8.95 -7.34
N GLY A 337 30.53 -9.51 -6.14
CA GLY A 337 30.58 -8.74 -4.89
C GLY A 337 29.22 -8.34 -4.31
N GLY A 338 28.10 -8.83 -4.87
CA GLY A 338 26.75 -8.56 -4.36
C GLY A 338 26.35 -7.09 -4.46
N TYR A 339 26.88 -6.37 -5.46
CA TYR A 339 26.52 -4.98 -5.73
C TYR A 339 25.21 -4.90 -6.50
N GLU A 340 24.42 -3.86 -6.22
CA GLU A 340 23.23 -3.55 -7.01
C GLU A 340 23.51 -2.44 -8.03
N PRO A 341 22.88 -2.49 -9.22
CA PRO A 341 23.05 -1.47 -10.26
C PRO A 341 22.80 -0.04 -9.79
N LEU A 342 21.78 0.13 -8.93
CA LEU A 342 21.37 1.43 -8.40
C LEU A 342 22.43 2.09 -7.50
N ASN A 343 23.44 1.33 -7.04
CA ASN A 343 24.52 1.87 -6.22
C ASN A 343 25.71 2.42 -7.02
N PHE A 344 25.85 2.06 -8.31
CA PHE A 344 27.04 2.41 -9.09
C PHE A 344 27.33 3.92 -9.18
N PRO A 345 26.34 4.81 -9.40
CA PRO A 345 26.62 6.26 -9.48
C PRO A 345 27.23 6.82 -8.18
N ALA A 346 26.74 6.37 -7.02
CA ALA A 346 27.26 6.77 -5.72
C ALA A 346 28.67 6.21 -5.46
N LEU A 347 28.93 4.98 -5.89
CA LEU A 347 30.23 4.32 -5.74
C LEU A 347 31.29 4.93 -6.66
N ALA A 348 30.90 5.43 -7.85
CA ALA A 348 31.81 6.08 -8.79
C ALA A 348 32.31 7.46 -8.30
N ASN A 349 31.58 8.05 -7.35
CA ASN A 349 31.81 9.38 -6.77
C ASN A 349 32.14 9.25 -5.27
N SER A 350 33.06 8.33 -4.94
CA SER A 350 33.37 7.94 -3.56
C SER A 350 33.96 9.06 -2.68
N ASP A 351 34.48 10.10 -3.29
CA ASP A 351 35.13 11.28 -2.71
C ASP A 351 34.16 12.38 -2.29
N GLN A 352 32.94 12.38 -2.82
CA GLN A 352 31.91 13.36 -2.49
C GLN A 352 31.37 13.12 -1.07
N PRO A 353 30.63 14.07 -0.45
CA PRO A 353 29.89 13.78 0.78
C PRO A 353 28.70 12.84 0.52
N TYR A 354 28.17 12.25 1.58
CA TYR A 354 26.91 11.51 1.54
C TYR A 354 25.93 12.14 2.53
N HIS A 355 24.64 12.03 2.22
CA HIS A 355 23.56 12.65 2.98
C HIS A 355 22.46 11.64 3.26
N ALA A 356 21.70 11.90 4.32
CA ALA A 356 20.53 11.11 4.67
C ALA A 356 19.27 11.74 4.05
N VAL A 357 18.37 10.89 3.59
CA VAL A 357 17.01 11.27 3.25
C VAL A 357 16.04 10.32 3.93
N THR A 358 15.10 10.90 4.66
CA THR A 358 14.01 10.16 5.29
C THR A 358 12.75 10.43 4.50
N VAL A 359 12.12 9.35 4.02
CA VAL A 359 10.89 9.43 3.23
C VAL A 359 9.78 8.73 4.01
N GLU A 360 8.65 9.43 4.16
CA GLU A 360 7.43 8.92 4.77
C GLU A 360 6.31 8.85 3.73
N SER A 361 5.72 7.67 3.59
CA SER A 361 4.59 7.40 2.71
C SER A 361 3.27 7.78 3.39
N ALA A 362 2.81 9.01 3.16
CA ALA A 362 1.53 9.50 3.67
C ALA A 362 0.34 9.02 2.81
N GLY A 363 0.53 8.89 1.50
CA GLY A 363 -0.54 8.57 0.56
C GLY A 363 -0.10 7.97 -0.79
N ALA A 364 1.19 7.65 -0.96
CA ALA A 364 1.69 7.00 -2.17
C ALA A 364 1.11 5.59 -2.33
N SER A 365 0.64 5.24 -3.52
CA SER A 365 0.29 3.85 -3.90
C SER A 365 1.46 2.89 -3.67
N GLY A 366 1.14 1.62 -3.47
CA GLY A 366 2.08 0.63 -2.94
C GLY A 366 2.70 -0.27 -3.99
N GLY A 367 4.01 -0.51 -3.86
CA GLY A 367 4.77 -1.55 -4.53
C GLY A 367 6.26 -1.45 -4.20
N CYS A 368 6.79 -0.23 -4.24
CA CYS A 368 8.19 0.10 -3.96
C CYS A 368 8.37 1.23 -2.93
N LEU A 369 9.60 1.37 -2.46
CA LEU A 369 10.10 2.52 -1.71
C LEU A 369 10.47 3.65 -2.69
N TYR A 370 10.23 4.89 -2.30
CA TYR A 370 10.77 6.04 -2.99
C TYR A 370 12.17 6.34 -2.45
N PHE A 371 13.16 6.44 -3.33
CA PHE A 371 14.57 6.62 -2.98
C PHE A 371 15.25 7.65 -3.89
N PRO A 372 16.27 8.36 -3.41
CA PRO A 372 16.98 9.34 -4.24
C PRO A 372 17.84 8.64 -5.31
N TYR A 373 18.12 9.35 -6.40
CA TYR A 373 19.17 8.92 -7.33
C TYR A 373 20.54 8.91 -6.65
N SER A 374 21.49 8.15 -7.21
CA SER A 374 22.83 7.98 -6.63
C SER A 374 22.79 7.41 -5.20
N LEU A 375 22.04 6.31 -5.04
CA LEU A 375 21.83 5.62 -3.77
C LEU A 375 23.14 4.98 -3.27
N LEU A 376 23.52 5.28 -2.04
CA LEU A 376 24.69 4.67 -1.38
C LEU A 376 24.30 3.44 -0.54
N THR A 377 23.09 3.46 0.04
CA THR A 377 22.58 2.35 0.87
C THR A 377 22.57 1.04 0.10
N ARG A 378 23.20 0.01 0.67
CA ARG A 378 23.34 -1.32 0.08
C ARG A 378 22.19 -2.26 0.47
N PRO A 379 21.97 -3.40 -0.24
CA PRO A 379 20.94 -4.38 0.10
C PRO A 379 20.86 -4.75 1.58
N GLY A 380 22.01 -5.03 2.21
CA GLY A 380 22.06 -5.40 3.63
C GLY A 380 21.80 -4.27 4.63
N GLU A 381 21.67 -3.02 4.16
CA GLU A 381 21.44 -1.82 4.97
C GLU A 381 20.03 -1.25 4.78
N ILE A 382 19.28 -1.70 3.77
CA ILE A 382 17.90 -1.27 3.57
C ILE A 382 17.01 -1.95 4.61
N SER A 383 16.41 -1.15 5.48
CA SER A 383 15.34 -1.60 6.37
C SER A 383 14.00 -1.53 5.64
N GLY A 384 13.27 -2.64 5.56
CA GLY A 384 11.88 -2.62 5.09
C GLY A 384 11.71 -2.63 3.57
N GLY A 385 12.72 -3.09 2.81
CA GLY A 385 12.66 -3.21 1.36
C GLY A 385 13.76 -4.08 0.76
N ALA A 386 13.56 -4.52 -0.48
CA ALA A 386 14.50 -5.35 -1.24
C ALA A 386 14.65 -4.85 -2.67
N PHE A 387 15.85 -4.92 -3.23
CA PHE A 387 16.09 -4.54 -4.62
C PHE A 387 15.40 -5.52 -5.58
N VAL A 388 14.84 -4.98 -6.65
CA VAL A 388 14.24 -5.76 -7.76
C VAL A 388 14.93 -5.30 -9.04
N GLY A 389 16.01 -6.01 -9.39
CA GLY A 389 16.87 -5.68 -10.52
C GLY A 389 17.34 -4.22 -10.46
N ASP A 390 17.25 -3.51 -11.58
CA ASP A 390 17.44 -2.06 -11.64
C ASP A 390 16.12 -1.26 -11.59
N SER A 391 14.97 -1.92 -11.51
CA SER A 391 13.66 -1.27 -11.65
C SER A 391 13.27 -0.50 -10.39
N CYS A 392 13.32 -1.14 -9.22
CA CYS A 392 12.88 -0.51 -7.97
C CYS A 392 13.46 -1.16 -6.71
N VAL A 393 13.16 -0.55 -5.56
CA VAL A 393 13.30 -1.20 -4.25
C VAL A 393 11.90 -1.59 -3.79
N ALA A 394 11.53 -2.87 -3.89
CA ALA A 394 10.25 -3.39 -3.42
C ALA A 394 10.08 -3.12 -1.93
N LYS A 395 8.85 -2.75 -1.54
CA LYS A 395 8.53 -2.36 -0.17
C LYS A 395 8.02 -3.54 0.65
N GLU A 396 8.60 -3.76 1.83
CA GLU A 396 8.11 -4.75 2.79
C GLU A 396 6.82 -4.29 3.50
N LEU A 397 6.09 -5.26 4.04
CA LEU A 397 4.82 -4.99 4.73
C LEU A 397 5.08 -4.20 6.02
N GLY A 398 4.33 -3.13 6.25
CA GLY A 398 4.50 -2.28 7.43
C GLY A 398 5.58 -1.20 7.31
N THR A 399 6.33 -1.16 6.22
CA THR A 399 7.28 -0.06 5.94
C THR A 399 6.52 1.15 5.40
N TRP A 400 6.46 2.21 6.20
CA TRP A 400 5.84 3.49 5.80
C TRP A 400 6.78 4.68 5.97
N ARG A 401 7.86 4.53 6.73
CA ARG A 401 8.95 5.50 6.88
C ARG A 401 10.27 4.76 6.76
N HIS A 402 11.18 5.28 5.95
CA HIS A 402 12.52 4.71 5.76
C HIS A 402 13.55 5.81 5.58
N THR A 403 14.80 5.52 5.97
CA THR A 403 15.93 6.44 5.80
C THR A 403 16.99 5.79 4.94
N LEU A 404 17.44 6.52 3.93
CA LEU A 404 18.45 6.06 2.97
C LEU A 404 19.58 7.08 2.88
N TYR A 405 20.75 6.61 2.46
CA TYR A 405 21.94 7.41 2.26
C TYR A 405 22.24 7.50 0.77
N TYR A 406 22.61 8.69 0.30
CA TYR A 406 22.86 8.95 -1.12
C TYR A 406 23.89 10.07 -1.30
N ARG A 407 24.36 10.24 -2.54
CA ARG A 407 25.31 11.29 -2.92
C ARG A 407 24.65 12.25 -3.93
N PRO A 408 24.10 13.39 -3.49
CA PRO A 408 23.35 14.30 -4.36
C PRO A 408 24.21 14.88 -5.49
N GLU A 409 25.50 15.09 -5.26
CA GLU A 409 26.41 15.61 -6.29
C GLU A 409 27.03 14.53 -7.19
N ALA A 410 26.74 13.25 -6.95
CA ALA A 410 27.29 12.18 -7.77
C ALA A 410 26.75 12.26 -9.20
N GLY A 411 27.66 12.32 -10.16
CA GLY A 411 27.35 12.42 -11.58
C GLY A 411 28.59 12.24 -12.45
N PRO A 412 28.43 12.22 -13.78
CA PRO A 412 29.51 11.95 -14.72
C PRO A 412 30.44 13.17 -14.93
N ARG A 413 30.91 13.79 -13.84
CA ARG A 413 31.79 14.96 -13.89
C ARG A 413 33.19 14.60 -14.40
N ALA A 414 33.91 15.61 -14.92
CA ALA A 414 35.26 15.44 -15.44
C ALA A 414 36.27 14.94 -14.39
N ASP A 415 36.05 15.26 -13.12
CA ASP A 415 36.88 14.89 -11.97
C ASP A 415 36.42 13.61 -11.25
N MET A 416 35.37 12.94 -11.73
CA MET A 416 34.83 11.72 -11.12
C MET A 416 35.92 10.64 -11.00
N PRO A 417 36.18 10.08 -9.79
CA PRO A 417 37.22 9.07 -9.58
C PRO A 417 37.02 7.76 -10.37
N GLY A 418 35.75 7.45 -10.68
CA GLY A 418 35.32 6.25 -11.37
C GLY A 418 35.29 5.00 -10.47
N LEU A 419 34.69 3.92 -10.99
CA LEU A 419 34.64 2.64 -10.30
C LEU A 419 35.99 1.92 -10.37
N ARG A 420 36.36 1.22 -9.29
CA ARG A 420 37.61 0.47 -9.19
C ARG A 420 37.39 -0.94 -8.64
N GLY A 421 38.34 -1.83 -8.91
CA GLY A 421 38.34 -3.20 -8.38
C GLY A 421 37.11 -4.00 -8.78
N GLU A 422 36.52 -4.69 -7.81
CA GLU A 422 35.35 -5.56 -8.01
C GLU A 422 34.10 -4.79 -8.46
N VAL A 423 33.89 -3.57 -7.95
CA VAL A 423 32.74 -2.74 -8.34
C VAL A 423 32.77 -2.42 -9.83
N ALA A 424 33.95 -2.11 -10.38
CA ALA A 424 34.11 -1.87 -11.82
C ALA A 424 33.87 -3.13 -12.66
N ARG A 425 34.12 -4.32 -12.09
CA ARG A 425 33.80 -5.59 -12.77
C ARG A 425 32.30 -5.85 -12.77
N ALA A 426 31.63 -5.61 -11.64
CA ALA A 426 30.18 -5.72 -11.54
C ALA A 426 29.46 -4.77 -12.49
N GLU A 427 29.90 -3.51 -12.55
CA GLU A 427 29.31 -2.53 -13.47
C GLU A 427 29.52 -2.92 -14.94
N ARG A 428 30.65 -3.52 -15.33
CA ARG A 428 30.82 -4.01 -16.71
C ARG A 428 29.82 -5.10 -17.08
N VAL A 429 29.56 -6.06 -16.19
CA VAL A 429 28.55 -7.12 -16.41
C VAL A 429 27.17 -6.50 -16.57
N TYR A 430 26.80 -5.57 -15.67
CA TYR A 430 25.54 -4.87 -15.76
C TYR A 430 25.43 -4.01 -17.03
N ARG A 431 26.52 -3.36 -17.46
CA ARG A 431 26.55 -2.56 -18.68
C ARG A 431 26.25 -3.41 -19.93
N GLU A 432 26.83 -4.60 -20.02
CA GLU A 432 26.53 -5.55 -21.10
C GLU A 432 25.04 -5.93 -21.10
N PHE A 433 24.50 -6.28 -19.93
CA PHE A 433 23.07 -6.55 -19.76
C PHE A 433 22.19 -5.37 -20.22
N VAL A 434 22.57 -4.14 -19.87
CA VAL A 434 21.81 -2.95 -20.26
C VAL A 434 21.81 -2.75 -21.78
N HIS A 435 22.97 -2.87 -22.43
CA HIS A 435 23.05 -2.73 -23.89
C HIS A 435 22.26 -3.78 -24.65
N GLU A 436 22.14 -4.99 -24.11
CA GLU A 436 21.36 -6.07 -24.73
C GLU A 436 19.85 -5.86 -24.60
N ASN A 437 19.37 -5.26 -23.49
CA ASN A 437 17.95 -5.28 -23.14
C ASN A 437 17.24 -3.91 -23.21
N TYR A 438 17.98 -2.79 -23.15
CA TYR A 438 17.42 -1.43 -23.06
C TYR A 438 17.51 -0.61 -24.36
N LEU A 439 17.79 -1.24 -25.50
CA LEU A 439 17.78 -0.58 -26.83
C LEU A 439 16.58 -0.96 -27.70
N THR A 440 15.66 -1.79 -27.19
CA THR A 440 14.47 -2.21 -27.92
C THR A 440 13.57 -1.02 -28.29
N LEU A 441 13.13 -1.01 -29.54
CA LEU A 441 12.23 -0.02 -30.14
C LEU A 441 11.02 -0.71 -30.77
N PRO A 442 9.85 -0.05 -30.84
CA PRO A 442 8.73 -0.54 -31.64
C PRO A 442 9.09 -0.68 -33.12
N GLU A 443 8.45 -1.61 -33.80
CA GLU A 443 8.60 -1.81 -35.24
C GLU A 443 8.24 -0.52 -36.00
N GLY A 444 9.12 -0.07 -36.90
CA GLY A 444 8.92 1.16 -37.69
C GLY A 444 9.12 2.49 -36.95
N PHE A 445 9.44 2.46 -35.64
CA PHE A 445 9.66 3.69 -34.88
C PHE A 445 10.94 4.41 -35.30
N GLN A 446 11.97 3.67 -35.72
CA GLN A 446 13.26 4.23 -36.09
C GLN A 446 13.13 5.19 -37.30
N GLU A 447 12.40 4.79 -38.34
CA GLU A 447 12.09 5.63 -39.49
C GLU A 447 11.27 6.86 -39.10
N THR A 448 10.28 6.66 -38.22
CA THR A 448 9.44 7.74 -37.69
C THR A 448 10.28 8.77 -36.90
N ALA A 449 11.20 8.29 -36.07
CA ALA A 449 12.10 9.11 -35.28
C ALA A 449 13.05 9.93 -36.17
N PHE A 450 13.65 9.32 -37.20
CA PHE A 450 14.54 10.05 -38.10
C PHE A 450 13.81 11.14 -38.88
N ALA A 451 12.63 10.85 -39.42
CA ALA A 451 11.82 11.86 -40.11
C ALA A 451 11.45 13.03 -39.19
N TRP A 452 11.08 12.72 -37.94
CA TRP A 452 10.77 13.74 -36.94
C TRP A 452 12.01 14.57 -36.55
N ILE A 453 13.17 13.94 -36.36
CA ILE A 453 14.43 14.63 -36.02
C ILE A 453 14.80 15.62 -37.12
N GLU A 454 14.69 15.24 -38.40
CA GLU A 454 14.98 16.14 -39.52
C GLU A 454 14.07 17.38 -39.51
N GLU A 455 12.77 17.20 -39.29
CA GLU A 455 11.82 18.32 -39.14
C GLU A 455 12.18 19.20 -37.93
N ALA A 456 12.45 18.59 -36.78
CA ALA A 456 12.76 19.30 -35.55
C ALA A 456 14.06 20.10 -35.65
N ILE A 457 15.07 19.58 -36.35
CA ILE A 457 16.33 20.29 -36.64
C ILE A 457 16.06 21.56 -37.45
N GLN A 458 15.22 21.48 -38.49
CA GLN A 458 14.86 22.64 -39.29
C GLN A 458 14.11 23.69 -38.47
N ALA A 459 13.22 23.26 -37.57
CA ALA A 459 12.47 24.14 -36.69
C ALA A 459 13.32 24.77 -35.58
N ALA A 460 14.29 24.03 -35.02
CA ALA A 460 15.17 24.51 -33.95
C ALA A 460 16.12 25.62 -34.44
N GLY A 461 16.53 25.58 -35.71
CA GLY A 461 17.29 26.64 -36.36
C GLY A 461 18.48 27.15 -35.51
N PRO A 462 18.52 28.44 -35.10
CA PRO A 462 19.64 29.02 -34.34
C PRO A 462 19.84 28.46 -32.92
N LEU A 463 18.86 27.75 -32.34
CA LEU A 463 18.95 27.20 -30.97
C LEU A 463 20.00 26.09 -30.85
N MET A 464 20.45 25.53 -31.97
CA MET A 464 21.50 24.51 -32.01
C MET A 464 22.92 25.08 -31.84
N VAL A 465 23.08 26.41 -31.77
CA VAL A 465 24.37 27.05 -31.45
C VAL A 465 24.49 27.18 -29.94
N ARG A 466 24.74 26.06 -29.26
CA ARG A 466 25.08 26.04 -27.84
C ARG A 466 26.40 25.32 -27.64
N GLU A 467 27.35 25.98 -26.98
CA GLU A 467 28.63 25.36 -26.61
C GLU A 467 28.34 24.13 -25.72
N PRO A 468 28.97 22.97 -26.01
CA PRO A 468 28.87 21.80 -25.14
C PRO A 468 29.33 22.15 -23.72
N ARG A 469 28.62 21.66 -22.71
CA ARG A 469 29.07 21.81 -21.34
C ARG A 469 30.29 20.91 -21.12
N ARG A 470 31.42 21.51 -20.70
CA ARG A 470 32.71 20.82 -20.52
C ARG A 470 32.95 20.33 -19.08
N ASP A 471 31.91 20.30 -18.26
CA ASP A 471 31.96 19.79 -16.89
C ASP A 471 31.84 18.26 -16.80
N PHE A 472 31.50 17.60 -17.90
CA PHE A 472 31.39 16.14 -17.99
C PHE A 472 32.70 15.46 -18.34
N GLY A 473 32.88 14.23 -17.86
CA GLY A 473 34.01 13.39 -18.25
C GLY A 473 33.94 12.99 -19.72
N ALA A 474 35.09 12.90 -20.38
CA ALA A 474 35.18 12.63 -21.83
C ALA A 474 34.43 11.36 -22.28
N ALA A 475 34.30 10.36 -21.40
CA ALA A 475 33.56 9.13 -21.69
C ALA A 475 32.03 9.33 -21.79
N TYR A 476 31.49 10.42 -21.24
CA TYR A 476 30.04 10.70 -21.17
C TYR A 476 29.65 11.95 -21.94
N GLU A 477 30.62 12.76 -22.38
CA GLU A 477 30.39 14.05 -23.05
C GLU A 477 29.50 13.90 -24.29
N GLY A 478 29.74 12.88 -25.12
CA GLY A 478 28.94 12.62 -26.32
C GLY A 478 27.49 12.25 -26.04
N ASP A 479 27.25 11.37 -25.07
CA ASP A 479 25.90 10.91 -24.71
C ASP A 479 25.10 12.02 -24.05
N VAL A 480 25.73 12.78 -23.14
CA VAL A 480 25.10 13.93 -22.49
C VAL A 480 24.79 15.02 -23.50
N TYR A 481 25.72 15.33 -24.42
CA TYR A 481 25.48 16.28 -25.50
C TYR A 481 24.30 15.85 -26.38
N THR A 482 24.22 14.56 -26.72
CA THR A 482 23.11 14.01 -27.52
C THR A 482 21.77 14.15 -26.80
N ALA A 483 21.72 13.86 -25.49
CA ALA A 483 20.52 14.07 -24.67
C ALA A 483 20.12 15.55 -24.58
N GLU A 484 21.08 16.47 -24.46
CA GLU A 484 20.82 17.91 -24.50
C GLU A 484 20.24 18.36 -25.85
N VAL A 485 20.78 17.84 -26.96
CA VAL A 485 20.26 18.11 -28.32
C VAL A 485 18.82 17.60 -28.45
N ILE A 486 18.53 16.35 -28.08
CA ILE A 486 17.17 15.81 -28.13
C ILE A 486 16.20 16.65 -27.28
N SER A 487 16.63 17.09 -26.10
CA SER A 487 15.85 17.99 -25.25
C SER A 487 15.53 19.32 -25.94
N LEU A 488 16.51 19.92 -26.63
CA LEU A 488 16.32 21.15 -27.41
C LEU A 488 15.37 20.95 -28.59
N LEU A 489 15.49 19.83 -29.32
CA LEU A 489 14.61 19.50 -30.44
C LEU A 489 13.17 19.33 -29.98
N LEU A 490 12.94 18.58 -28.91
CA LEU A 490 11.61 18.44 -28.30
C LEU A 490 11.06 19.81 -27.89
N ALA A 491 11.87 20.67 -27.26
CA ALA A 491 11.45 22.00 -26.85
C ALA A 491 11.11 22.94 -28.04
N ALA A 492 11.72 22.73 -29.20
CA ALA A 492 11.49 23.55 -30.39
C ALA A 492 10.13 23.28 -31.04
N VAL A 493 9.65 22.02 -31.03
CA VAL A 493 8.45 21.61 -31.78
C VAL A 493 7.27 21.18 -30.92
N THR A 494 7.44 21.05 -29.60
CA THR A 494 6.38 20.65 -28.67
C THR A 494 6.12 21.68 -27.59
N ARG A 495 5.00 21.57 -26.89
CA ARG A 495 4.61 22.44 -25.77
C ARG A 495 4.28 21.64 -24.52
N TYR A 496 4.83 22.07 -23.38
CA TYR A 496 4.45 21.54 -22.09
C TYR A 496 3.03 21.97 -21.72
N ASP A 497 2.13 21.01 -21.55
CA ASP A 497 0.71 21.24 -21.33
C ASP A 497 0.06 20.14 -20.46
N PRO A 498 -0.25 20.43 -19.19
CA PRO A 498 -0.99 19.53 -18.31
C PRO A 498 -2.41 19.19 -18.78
N ALA A 499 -3.01 19.99 -19.69
CA ALA A 499 -4.34 19.79 -20.24
C ALA A 499 -4.33 19.10 -21.61
N THR A 500 -3.25 18.38 -21.93
CA THR A 500 -3.11 17.61 -23.18
C THR A 500 -4.26 16.61 -23.39
N PRO A 501 -4.77 16.43 -24.61
CA PRO A 501 -5.77 15.41 -24.91
C PRO A 501 -5.22 14.00 -24.70
N LEU A 502 -6.14 13.05 -24.49
CA LEU A 502 -5.83 11.62 -24.53
C LEU A 502 -5.35 11.21 -25.92
N THR A 503 -4.43 10.24 -25.96
CA THR A 503 -4.07 9.56 -27.20
C THR A 503 -5.30 8.83 -27.77
N PRO A 504 -5.60 8.98 -29.07
CA PRO A 504 -6.70 8.26 -29.70
C PRO A 504 -6.57 6.74 -29.58
N GLU A 505 -7.71 6.04 -29.50
CA GLU A 505 -7.72 4.58 -29.42
C GLU A 505 -7.06 3.95 -30.65
N GLY A 506 -6.09 3.07 -30.43
CA GLY A 506 -5.33 2.39 -31.49
C GLY A 506 -4.12 3.17 -32.03
N GLU A 507 -3.84 4.37 -31.54
CA GLU A 507 -2.62 5.11 -31.88
C GLU A 507 -1.49 4.88 -30.86
N ASP A 508 -0.24 4.89 -31.34
CA ASP A 508 0.96 4.83 -30.50
C ASP A 508 1.15 6.15 -29.74
N PHE A 509 1.37 6.06 -28.43
CA PHE A 509 1.42 7.20 -27.52
C PHE A 509 2.52 8.21 -27.88
N VAL A 510 3.76 7.75 -28.10
CA VAL A 510 4.88 8.63 -28.44
C VAL A 510 4.74 9.21 -29.84
N THR A 511 4.31 8.41 -30.82
CA THR A 511 4.10 8.84 -32.21
C THR A 511 3.02 9.92 -32.29
N TYR A 512 1.90 9.73 -31.58
CA TYR A 512 0.84 10.73 -31.49
C TYR A 512 1.35 12.01 -30.83
N PHE A 513 2.15 11.92 -29.76
CA PHE A 513 2.74 13.09 -29.12
C PHE A 513 3.68 13.86 -30.05
N LEU A 514 4.59 13.17 -30.74
CA LEU A 514 5.61 13.79 -31.60
C LEU A 514 5.01 14.43 -32.86
N ASN A 515 4.05 13.75 -33.49
CA ASN A 515 3.54 14.15 -34.81
C ASN A 515 2.14 14.77 -34.77
N GLY A 516 1.28 14.31 -33.85
CA GLY A 516 -0.12 14.71 -33.75
C GLY A 516 -0.36 15.86 -32.78
N SER A 517 -0.34 15.57 -31.47
CA SER A 517 -0.74 16.54 -30.44
C SER A 517 0.30 17.65 -30.24
N ARG A 518 1.60 17.31 -30.32
CA ARG A 518 2.76 18.17 -29.97
C ARG A 518 2.61 18.89 -28.62
N ARG A 519 1.79 18.32 -27.73
CA ARG A 519 1.41 18.86 -26.43
C ARG A 519 1.46 17.70 -25.44
N GLY A 520 2.03 17.92 -24.27
CA GLY A 520 2.20 16.86 -23.28
C GLY A 520 2.85 17.36 -22.01
N TYR A 521 2.94 16.49 -21.01
CA TYR A 521 3.62 16.76 -19.74
C TYR A 521 4.69 15.69 -19.48
N CYS A 522 5.18 15.56 -18.25
CA CYS A 522 6.33 14.71 -17.91
C CYS A 522 6.36 13.32 -18.57
N MET A 523 5.24 12.56 -18.59
CA MET A 523 5.20 11.22 -19.18
C MET A 523 5.44 11.22 -20.70
N HIS A 524 4.93 12.23 -21.41
CA HIS A 524 5.10 12.37 -22.86
C HIS A 524 6.55 12.67 -23.20
N TYR A 525 7.14 13.65 -22.51
CA TYR A 525 8.54 14.03 -22.71
C TYR A 525 9.51 12.91 -22.30
N ALA A 526 9.28 12.24 -21.17
CA ALA A 526 10.13 11.14 -20.72
C ALA A 526 10.10 9.96 -21.71
N SER A 527 8.90 9.53 -22.13
CA SER A 527 8.75 8.42 -23.06
C SER A 527 9.37 8.72 -24.43
N ALA A 528 9.11 9.92 -24.97
CA ALA A 528 9.67 10.35 -26.24
C ALA A 528 11.20 10.48 -26.19
N ALA A 529 11.74 11.10 -25.15
CA ALA A 529 13.19 11.25 -25.00
C ALA A 529 13.89 9.89 -24.90
N VAL A 530 13.35 8.93 -24.14
CA VAL A 530 13.91 7.58 -24.04
C VAL A 530 13.93 6.90 -25.40
N LEU A 531 12.83 6.90 -26.16
CA LEU A 531 12.81 6.24 -27.47
C LEU A 531 13.74 6.94 -28.47
N LEU A 532 13.82 8.27 -28.48
CA LEU A 532 14.75 9.03 -29.32
C LEU A 532 16.22 8.82 -28.94
N LEU A 533 16.52 8.54 -27.68
CA LEU A 533 17.88 8.18 -27.23
C LEU A 533 18.25 6.76 -27.65
N ARG A 534 17.30 5.82 -27.53
CA ARG A 534 17.47 4.44 -27.98
C ARG A 534 17.70 4.33 -29.49
N THR A 535 17.06 5.18 -30.30
CA THR A 535 17.26 5.20 -31.77
C THR A 535 18.69 5.58 -32.18
N VAL A 536 19.42 6.30 -31.32
CA VAL A 536 20.83 6.66 -31.52
C VAL A 536 21.80 5.81 -30.69
N GLY A 537 21.31 4.72 -30.09
CA GLY A 537 22.13 3.73 -29.38
C GLY A 537 22.43 4.06 -27.91
N ILE A 538 21.78 5.07 -27.33
CA ILE A 538 21.96 5.44 -25.92
C ILE A 538 20.93 4.68 -25.07
N CYS A 539 21.42 3.84 -24.16
CA CYS A 539 20.59 3.06 -23.25
C CYS A 539 19.99 3.93 -22.16
N CYS A 540 18.72 3.69 -21.83
CA CYS A 540 17.99 4.40 -20.77
C CYS A 540 17.19 3.39 -19.93
N CYS A 541 17.49 3.35 -18.63
CA CYS A 541 16.92 2.44 -17.62
C CYS A 541 16.11 3.20 -16.55
#